data_AF-A0A0N1IFT2-F1
#
_entry.id   AF-A0A0N1IFT2-F1
#
_cell.length_a   1.000
_cell.length_b   1.000
_cell.length_c   1.000
_cell.angle_alpha   90.00
_cell.angle_beta   90.00
_cell.angle_gamma   90.00
#
_symmetry.space_group_name_H-M   'P 1'
#
loop_
_entity.id
_entity.type
_entity.pdbx_description
1 polymer ?
#
loop_
_entity_poly.entity_id
_entity_poly.type
_entity_poly.pdbx_seq_one_letter_code
_entity_poly.pdbx_strand_id
1 'polypeptide(L)'
;MDLLVYLNPFRILKDFVRIPIEAFFGRQYLDYKKKTNQGINSVKELLLRAGVVLVFLSAILWISIFMYVIFYYIYMPNVTHIRPVHLQFKPCEEQIGVCSFPSAHVQLTRRTSLLMSGQPYRIKLILEMPETQTNKDLGMFMVCAQLRAKGGVFVSSSCRSAMIRHRSGRLMQYHDHTEDRGQVKAIPRFV
;
A
#
# COMPACT_ATOMS: atom_id res chain seq x y z
N MET A 1 -11.48 95.46 -31.50
CA MET A 1 -12.76 94.82 -31.13
C MET A 1 -12.44 93.71 -30.15
N ASP A 2 -11.83 94.04 -29.01
CA ASP A 2 -11.10 93.03 -28.21
C ASP A 2 -11.38 93.12 -26.71
N LEU A 3 -12.42 93.85 -26.33
CA LEU A 3 -12.87 93.98 -24.93
C LEU A 3 -14.13 93.13 -24.64
N LEU A 4 -14.92 92.82 -25.68
CA LEU A 4 -16.13 91.99 -25.59
C LEU A 4 -15.83 90.47 -25.56
N VAL A 5 -14.64 90.04 -26.00
CA VAL A 5 -14.23 88.62 -25.97
C VAL A 5 -13.76 88.19 -24.58
N TYR A 6 -13.32 89.14 -23.75
CA TYR A 6 -12.85 88.89 -22.39
C TYR A 6 -13.98 88.84 -21.35
N LEU A 7 -15.09 89.54 -21.61
CA LEU A 7 -16.28 89.58 -20.74
C LEU A 7 -17.26 88.42 -21.03
N ASN A 8 -16.77 87.26 -21.46
CA ASN A 8 -17.61 86.10 -21.74
C ASN A 8 -17.73 85.22 -20.48
N PRO A 9 -18.85 85.27 -19.74
CA PRO A 9 -18.96 84.67 -18.41
C PRO A 9 -18.80 83.15 -18.43
N PHE A 10 -19.17 82.51 -19.55
CA PHE A 10 -19.04 81.07 -19.73
C PHE A 10 -17.59 80.57 -19.84
N ARG A 11 -16.65 81.39 -20.34
CA ARG A 11 -15.25 80.97 -20.49
C ARG A 11 -14.51 81.06 -19.16
N ILE A 12 -14.76 82.14 -18.42
CA ILE A 12 -14.25 82.35 -17.05
C ILE A 12 -14.78 81.24 -16.12
N LEU A 13 -16.07 80.89 -16.22
CA LEU A 13 -16.67 79.81 -15.44
C LEU A 13 -16.05 78.44 -15.77
N LYS A 14 -15.77 78.16 -17.06
CA LYS A 14 -15.14 76.90 -17.47
C LYS A 14 -13.74 76.76 -16.90
N ASP A 15 -12.94 77.81 -16.97
CA ASP A 15 -11.53 77.76 -16.58
C ASP A 15 -11.37 77.81 -15.05
N PHE A 16 -12.26 78.53 -14.34
CA PHE A 16 -12.21 78.64 -12.88
C PHE A 16 -12.87 77.46 -12.16
N VAL A 17 -13.87 76.80 -12.74
CA VAL A 17 -14.66 75.76 -12.06
C VAL A 17 -14.44 74.38 -12.66
N ARG A 18 -14.52 74.22 -13.98
CA ARG A 18 -14.57 72.88 -14.61
C ARG A 18 -13.22 72.16 -14.62
N ILE A 19 -12.17 72.85 -15.05
CA ILE A 19 -10.80 72.30 -15.17
C ILE A 19 -10.22 71.87 -13.81
N PRO A 20 -10.29 72.65 -12.71
CA PRO A 20 -9.74 72.21 -11.44
C PRO A 20 -10.49 71.02 -10.84
N ILE A 21 -11.80 70.90 -11.09
CA ILE A 21 -12.63 69.80 -10.61
C ILE A 21 -12.28 68.48 -11.31
N GLU A 22 -12.16 68.48 -12.64
CA GLU A 22 -11.74 67.29 -13.40
C GLU A 22 -10.33 66.85 -13.00
N ALA A 23 -9.41 67.79 -12.79
CA ALA A 23 -8.06 67.51 -12.32
C ALA A 23 -8.03 67.01 -10.86
N PHE A 24 -8.94 67.47 -9.99
CA PHE A 24 -9.05 67.00 -8.61
C PHE A 24 -9.56 65.55 -8.55
N PHE A 25 -10.65 65.24 -9.26
CA PHE A 25 -11.20 63.89 -9.33
C PHE A 25 -10.25 62.91 -10.03
N GLY A 26 -9.57 63.33 -11.10
CA GLY A 26 -8.56 62.52 -11.78
C GLY A 26 -7.39 62.17 -10.86
N ARG A 27 -6.88 63.12 -10.06
CA ARG A 27 -5.81 62.89 -9.10
C ARG A 27 -6.21 61.94 -7.98
N GLN A 28 -7.42 62.06 -7.44
CA GLN A 28 -7.93 61.20 -6.39
C GLN A 28 -8.10 59.74 -6.88
N TYR A 29 -8.62 59.56 -8.10
CA TYR A 29 -8.75 58.24 -8.71
C TYR A 29 -7.40 57.58 -8.96
N LEU A 30 -6.43 58.33 -9.48
CA LEU A 30 -5.07 57.84 -9.70
C LEU A 30 -4.36 57.47 -8.39
N ASP A 31 -4.54 58.24 -7.32
CA ASP A 31 -3.97 57.95 -6.00
C ASP A 31 -4.57 56.67 -5.39
N TYR A 32 -5.90 56.50 -5.49
CA TYR A 32 -6.57 55.28 -5.04
C TYR A 32 -6.11 54.04 -5.84
N LYS A 33 -6.01 54.17 -7.16
CA LYS A 33 -5.49 53.12 -8.05
C LYS A 33 -4.03 52.77 -7.71
N LYS A 34 -3.20 53.77 -7.40
CA LYS A 34 -1.79 53.57 -7.04
C LYS A 34 -1.65 52.87 -5.68
N LYS A 35 -2.39 53.29 -4.66
CA LYS A 35 -2.44 52.63 -3.34
C LYS A 35 -2.90 51.18 -3.43
N THR A 36 -3.90 50.91 -4.25
CA THR A 36 -4.43 49.56 -4.48
C THR A 36 -3.41 48.68 -5.21
N ASN A 37 -2.80 49.17 -6.29
CA ASN A 37 -1.79 48.42 -7.04
C ASN A 37 -0.52 48.17 -6.23
N GLN A 38 -0.09 49.12 -5.41
CA GLN A 38 1.06 48.94 -4.51
C GLN A 38 0.76 47.89 -3.44
N GLY A 39 -0.41 47.92 -2.80
CA GLY A 39 -0.83 46.90 -1.84
C GLY A 39 -0.91 45.50 -2.46
N ILE A 40 -1.49 45.38 -3.66
CA ILE A 40 -1.62 44.10 -4.37
C ILE A 40 -0.26 43.53 -4.77
N ASN A 41 0.66 44.37 -5.27
CA ASN A 41 1.97 43.88 -5.72
C ASN A 41 2.82 43.39 -4.53
N SER A 42 2.79 44.08 -3.39
CA SER A 42 3.50 43.63 -2.19
C SER A 42 2.95 42.31 -1.62
N VAL A 43 1.62 42.13 -1.65
CA VAL A 43 0.99 40.87 -1.22
C VAL A 43 1.31 39.73 -2.19
N LYS A 44 1.28 39.99 -3.50
CA LYS A 44 1.66 39.01 -4.53
C LYS A 44 3.12 38.57 -4.37
N GLU A 45 4.04 39.50 -4.13
CA GLU A 45 5.46 39.18 -3.92
C GLU A 45 5.67 38.31 -2.67
N LEU A 46 4.99 38.63 -1.57
CA LEU A 46 5.06 37.83 -0.34
C LEU A 46 4.48 36.42 -0.52
N LEU A 47 3.32 36.30 -1.20
CA LEU A 47 2.69 35.02 -1.50
C LEU A 47 3.54 34.18 -2.45
N LEU A 48 4.13 34.78 -3.49
CA LEU A 48 5.04 34.07 -4.40
C LEU A 48 6.28 33.57 -3.66
N ARG A 49 6.90 34.41 -2.81
CA ARG A 49 8.06 34.01 -2.03
C ARG A 49 7.75 32.88 -1.05
N ALA A 50 6.64 32.97 -0.31
CA ALA A 50 6.21 31.93 0.61
C ALA A 50 5.80 30.64 -0.13
N GLY A 51 5.09 30.78 -1.26
CA GLY A 51 4.70 29.67 -2.11
C GLY A 51 5.90 28.92 -2.66
N VAL A 52 6.94 29.63 -3.14
CA VAL A 52 8.18 29.02 -3.60
C VAL A 52 8.86 28.22 -2.48
N VAL A 53 8.96 28.78 -1.26
CA VAL A 53 9.53 28.05 -0.11
C VAL A 53 8.72 26.80 0.23
N LEU A 54 7.39 26.90 0.24
CA LEU A 54 6.50 25.77 0.53
C LEU A 54 6.62 24.68 -0.54
N VAL A 55 6.71 25.07 -1.81
CA VAL A 55 6.95 24.14 -2.92
C VAL A 55 8.29 23.43 -2.76
N PHE A 56 9.37 24.14 -2.42
CA PHE A 56 10.68 23.52 -2.15
C PHE A 56 10.63 22.53 -0.99
N LEU A 57 10.01 22.88 0.14
CA LEU A 57 9.85 21.98 1.27
C LEU A 57 9.04 20.73 0.88
N SER A 58 7.96 20.92 0.13
CA SER A 58 7.14 19.81 -0.36
C SER A 58 7.93 18.90 -1.31
N ALA A 59 8.75 19.48 -2.20
CA ALA A 59 9.58 18.74 -3.13
C ALA A 59 10.64 17.89 -2.41
N ILE A 60 11.29 18.45 -1.39
CA ILE A 60 12.27 17.72 -0.57
C ILE A 60 11.60 16.54 0.14
N LEU A 61 10.42 16.76 0.74
CA LEU A 61 9.65 15.70 1.40
C LEU A 61 9.22 14.61 0.41
N TRP A 62 8.72 15.00 -0.76
CA TRP A 62 8.36 14.08 -1.83
C TRP A 62 9.56 13.23 -2.27
N ILE A 63 10.70 13.86 -2.53
CA ILE A 63 11.94 13.16 -2.93
C ILE A 63 12.37 12.18 -1.85
N SER A 64 12.33 12.58 -0.57
CA SER A 64 12.69 11.70 0.55
C SER A 64 11.80 10.46 0.62
N ILE A 65 10.49 10.64 0.49
CA ILE A 65 9.52 9.52 0.53
C ILE A 65 9.74 8.60 -0.67
N PHE A 66 9.84 9.16 -1.88
CA PHE A 66 10.06 8.36 -3.08
C PHE A 66 11.37 7.59 -3.03
N MET A 67 12.45 8.24 -2.60
CA MET A 67 13.74 7.59 -2.44
C MET A 67 13.62 6.42 -1.47
N TYR A 68 13.04 6.63 -0.28
CA TYR A 68 12.84 5.56 0.70
C TYR A 68 12.05 4.37 0.13
N VAL A 69 10.94 4.64 -0.56
CA VAL A 69 10.11 3.59 -1.18
C VAL A 69 10.90 2.80 -2.22
N ILE A 70 11.65 3.48 -3.09
CA ILE A 70 12.48 2.82 -4.12
C ILE A 70 13.53 1.92 -3.46
N PHE A 71 14.25 2.44 -2.46
CA PHE A 71 15.24 1.65 -1.72
C PHE A 71 14.59 0.45 -1.03
N TYR A 72 13.43 0.63 -0.39
CA TYR A 72 12.71 -0.45 0.24
C TYR A 72 12.40 -1.58 -0.76
N TYR A 73 11.88 -1.25 -1.94
CA TYR A 73 11.52 -2.28 -2.92
C TYR A 73 12.72 -2.91 -3.65
N ILE A 74 13.82 -2.18 -3.85
CA ILE A 74 15.03 -2.72 -4.48
C ILE A 74 15.79 -3.65 -3.52
N TYR A 75 15.93 -3.26 -2.26
CA TYR A 75 16.83 -3.94 -1.32
C TYR A 75 16.17 -4.99 -0.44
N MET A 76 14.85 -4.95 -0.25
CA MET A 76 14.13 -5.91 0.59
C MET A 76 13.55 -7.01 -0.31
N PRO A 77 14.29 -8.11 -0.59
CA PRO A 77 13.75 -9.22 -1.35
C PRO A 77 12.66 -9.92 -0.53
N ASN A 78 11.75 -10.61 -1.22
CA ASN A 78 10.76 -11.44 -0.58
C ASN A 78 11.43 -12.55 0.25
N VAL A 79 11.32 -12.46 1.58
CA VAL A 79 11.96 -13.38 2.54
C VAL A 79 11.32 -14.77 2.60
N THR A 80 10.12 -14.93 2.02
CA THR A 80 9.37 -16.20 2.05
C THR A 80 8.92 -16.63 0.66
N HIS A 81 9.24 -17.86 0.30
CA HIS A 81 8.77 -18.49 -0.92
C HIS A 81 7.77 -19.61 -0.60
N ILE A 82 6.55 -19.48 -1.12
CA ILE A 82 5.47 -20.47 -0.96
C ILE A 82 5.33 -21.24 -2.27
N ARG A 83 5.23 -22.57 -2.16
CA ARG A 83 4.96 -23.47 -3.28
C ARG A 83 3.89 -24.47 -2.88
N PRO A 84 2.89 -24.69 -3.74
CA PRO A 84 1.88 -25.69 -3.48
C PRO A 84 2.50 -27.10 -3.52
N VAL A 85 2.03 -27.97 -2.64
CA VAL A 85 2.45 -29.37 -2.54
C VAL A 85 1.26 -30.22 -2.96
N HIS A 86 1.42 -30.98 -4.05
CA HIS A 86 0.38 -31.91 -4.52
C HIS A 86 0.81 -33.33 -4.17
N LEU A 87 0.19 -33.89 -3.13
CA LEU A 87 0.43 -35.27 -2.70
C LEU A 87 -0.16 -36.23 -3.72
N GLN A 88 0.66 -37.16 -4.17
CA GLN A 88 0.28 -38.25 -5.07
C GLN A 88 0.47 -39.58 -4.36
N PHE A 89 -0.39 -40.53 -4.70
CA PHE A 89 -0.28 -41.91 -4.25
C PHE A 89 -0.19 -42.82 -5.47
N LYS A 90 0.54 -43.92 -5.34
CA LYS A 90 0.54 -45.01 -6.32
C LYS A 90 -0.59 -45.98 -5.98
N PRO A 91 -1.51 -46.27 -6.92
CA PRO A 91 -2.51 -47.31 -6.75
C PRO A 91 -1.84 -48.69 -6.71
N CYS A 92 -2.47 -49.66 -6.06
CA CYS A 92 -2.06 -51.06 -6.15
C CYS A 92 -2.37 -51.61 -7.56
N GLU A 93 -1.53 -52.48 -8.10
CA GLU A 93 -1.73 -53.09 -9.42
C GLU A 93 -2.75 -54.25 -9.38
N GLU A 94 -2.90 -54.91 -8.23
CA GLU A 94 -3.71 -56.12 -8.07
C GLU A 94 -5.04 -55.90 -7.32
N GLN A 95 -5.20 -54.79 -6.59
CA GLN A 95 -6.37 -54.52 -5.73
C GLN A 95 -6.83 -53.07 -5.82
N ILE A 96 -8.14 -52.83 -5.66
CA ILE A 96 -8.68 -51.47 -5.56
C ILE A 96 -8.28 -50.91 -4.19
N GLY A 97 -7.20 -50.13 -4.15
CA GLY A 97 -6.68 -49.59 -2.90
C GLY A 97 -5.46 -48.68 -3.07
N VAL A 98 -5.10 -48.03 -1.97
CA VAL A 98 -3.91 -47.17 -1.86
C VAL A 98 -2.78 -47.99 -1.23
N CYS A 99 -1.79 -48.40 -2.02
CA CYS A 99 -0.67 -49.24 -1.54
C CYS A 99 0.55 -48.46 -1.06
N SER A 100 0.56 -47.14 -1.24
CA SER A 100 1.73 -46.32 -0.93
C SER A 100 1.34 -45.10 -0.11
N PHE A 101 2.30 -44.62 0.69
CA PHE A 101 2.12 -43.37 1.40
C PHE A 101 2.05 -42.19 0.43
N PRO A 102 1.24 -41.16 0.72
CA PRO A 102 1.15 -39.97 -0.10
C PRO A 102 2.52 -39.27 -0.14
N SER A 103 3.05 -39.05 -1.34
CA SER A 103 4.35 -38.41 -1.56
C SER A 103 4.24 -37.34 -2.64
N ALA A 104 5.05 -36.28 -2.50
CA ALA A 104 5.08 -35.18 -3.45
C ALA A 104 6.52 -34.77 -3.74
N HIS A 105 6.80 -34.45 -5.00
CA HIS A 105 8.07 -33.87 -5.41
C HIS A 105 7.85 -32.41 -5.80
N VAL A 106 8.43 -31.51 -5.01
CA VAL A 106 8.33 -30.06 -5.25
C VAL A 106 9.67 -29.52 -5.72
N GLN A 107 9.66 -28.93 -6.91
CA GLN A 107 10.83 -28.24 -7.44
C GLN A 107 10.91 -26.83 -6.86
N LEU A 108 11.87 -26.60 -5.97
CA LEU A 108 12.12 -25.28 -5.38
C LEU A 108 12.79 -24.33 -6.39
N THR A 109 13.78 -24.81 -7.15
CA THR A 109 14.60 -24.00 -8.05
C THR A 109 14.29 -24.32 -9.52
N ARG A 110 13.52 -23.45 -10.21
CA ARG A 110 13.18 -23.64 -11.64
C ARG A 110 13.98 -22.77 -12.61
N ARG A 111 14.28 -21.51 -12.23
CA ARG A 111 15.04 -20.55 -13.07
C ARG A 111 15.99 -19.65 -12.27
N THR A 112 15.67 -19.32 -11.02
CA THR A 112 16.52 -18.59 -10.10
C THR A 112 16.87 -19.48 -8.91
N SER A 113 18.13 -19.48 -8.47
CA SER A 113 18.57 -20.20 -7.27
C SER A 113 17.87 -19.59 -6.04
N LEU A 114 16.75 -20.19 -5.61
CA LEU A 114 15.99 -19.69 -4.45
C LEU A 114 16.73 -19.92 -3.13
N LEU A 115 17.64 -20.89 -3.11
CA LEU A 115 18.45 -21.25 -1.96
C LEU A 115 19.89 -20.81 -2.24
N MET A 116 20.27 -19.69 -1.64
CA MET A 116 21.63 -19.16 -1.73
C MET A 116 22.53 -19.96 -0.79
N SER A 117 23.77 -20.25 -1.22
CA SER A 117 24.71 -21.01 -0.39
C SER A 117 25.12 -20.19 0.84
N GLY A 118 25.25 -20.86 1.99
CA GLY A 118 25.75 -20.24 3.23
C GLY A 118 24.71 -19.58 4.13
N GLN A 119 23.43 -19.57 3.75
CA GLN A 119 22.35 -19.05 4.60
C GLN A 119 21.52 -20.18 5.22
N PRO A 120 21.21 -20.14 6.53
CA PRO A 120 20.32 -21.11 7.16
C PRO A 120 18.87 -20.85 6.75
N TYR A 121 18.19 -21.87 6.20
CA TYR A 121 16.78 -21.80 5.81
C TYR A 121 15.88 -22.59 6.76
N ARG A 122 14.67 -22.06 7.00
CA ARG A 122 13.61 -22.75 7.76
C ARG A 122 12.51 -23.19 6.80
N ILE A 123 12.35 -24.51 6.64
CA ILE A 123 11.30 -25.10 5.81
C ILE A 123 10.09 -25.38 6.70
N LYS A 124 8.92 -24.86 6.31
CA LYS A 124 7.65 -25.13 6.97
C LYS A 124 6.73 -25.83 5.98
N LEU A 125 6.22 -27.00 6.35
CA LEU A 125 5.15 -27.68 5.63
C LEU A 125 3.85 -27.40 6.36
N ILE A 126 2.88 -26.83 5.65
CA ILE A 126 1.51 -26.67 6.12
C ILE A 126 0.70 -27.74 5.40
N LEU A 127 0.22 -28.72 6.15
CA LEU A 127 -0.62 -29.79 5.65
C LEU A 127 -2.04 -29.54 6.15
N GLU A 128 -2.94 -29.25 5.23
CA GLU A 128 -4.36 -29.09 5.51
C GLU A 128 -5.04 -30.46 5.39
N MET A 129 -5.79 -30.85 6.41
CA MET A 129 -6.55 -32.10 6.43
C MET A 129 -7.95 -31.85 6.96
N PRO A 130 -8.97 -32.51 6.37
CA PRO A 130 -10.33 -32.40 6.87
C PRO A 130 -10.48 -33.12 8.21
N GLU A 131 -11.33 -32.59 9.08
CA GLU A 131 -11.61 -33.11 10.42
C GLU A 131 -12.61 -34.28 10.39
N THR A 132 -12.35 -35.30 9.58
CA THR A 132 -13.15 -36.54 9.53
C THR A 132 -12.87 -37.43 10.73
N GLN A 133 -13.83 -38.30 11.10
CA GLN A 133 -13.63 -39.24 12.21
C GLN A 133 -12.42 -40.15 11.94
N THR A 134 -12.29 -40.66 10.71
CA THR A 134 -11.13 -41.44 10.27
C THR A 134 -9.81 -40.70 10.48
N ASN A 135 -9.74 -39.40 10.15
CA ASN A 135 -8.52 -38.62 10.32
C ASN A 135 -8.23 -38.28 11.79
N LYS A 136 -9.25 -38.12 12.63
CA LYS A 136 -9.07 -37.92 14.08
C LYS A 136 -8.49 -39.17 14.75
N ASP A 137 -8.93 -40.34 14.31
CA ASP A 137 -8.50 -41.63 14.86
C ASP A 137 -7.08 -42.03 14.39
N LEU A 138 -6.49 -41.34 13.40
CA LEU A 138 -5.08 -41.51 13.00
C LEU A 138 -4.09 -41.16 14.11
N GLY A 139 -4.46 -40.28 15.05
CA GLY A 139 -3.59 -39.85 16.14
C GLY A 139 -2.32 -39.12 15.67
N MET A 140 -1.16 -39.58 16.14
CA MET A 140 0.15 -39.03 15.75
C MET A 140 0.68 -39.75 14.51
N PHE A 141 0.99 -38.99 13.46
CA PHE A 141 1.59 -39.51 12.23
C PHE A 141 2.93 -38.83 11.95
N MET A 142 3.80 -39.52 11.21
CA MET A 142 5.12 -39.00 10.86
C MET A 142 5.11 -38.36 9.48
N VAL A 143 5.75 -37.19 9.37
CA VAL A 143 5.98 -36.49 8.10
C VAL A 143 7.47 -36.40 7.85
N CYS A 144 7.92 -36.92 6.71
CA CYS A 144 9.31 -36.91 6.31
C CYS A 144 9.52 -35.99 5.10
N ALA A 145 10.48 -35.08 5.19
CA ALA A 145 10.94 -34.24 4.09
C ALA A 145 12.34 -34.70 3.66
N GLN A 146 12.54 -34.85 2.35
CA GLN A 146 13.83 -35.17 1.75
C GLN A 146 14.27 -34.04 0.83
N LEU A 147 15.48 -33.53 1.04
CA LEU A 147 16.11 -32.50 0.22
C LEU A 147 17.00 -33.18 -0.82
N ARG A 148 16.73 -32.89 -2.09
CA ARG A 148 17.52 -33.37 -3.23
C ARG A 148 18.13 -32.20 -3.98
N ALA A 149 19.41 -32.32 -4.30
CA ALA A 149 20.14 -31.36 -5.13
C ALA A 149 19.80 -31.54 -6.62
N LYS A 150 20.31 -30.63 -7.45
CA LYS A 150 20.27 -30.76 -8.91
C LYS A 150 20.90 -32.10 -9.32
N GLY A 151 20.22 -32.86 -10.18
CA GLY A 151 20.63 -34.22 -10.56
C GLY A 151 20.08 -35.34 -9.68
N GLY A 152 19.20 -35.03 -8.71
CA GLY A 152 18.49 -36.04 -7.91
C GLY A 152 19.30 -36.60 -6.73
N VAL A 153 20.50 -36.05 -6.49
CA VAL A 153 21.36 -36.46 -5.37
C VAL A 153 20.70 -36.13 -4.04
N PHE A 154 20.66 -37.11 -3.14
CA PHE A 154 20.15 -36.95 -1.79
C PHE A 154 21.12 -36.11 -0.95
N VAL A 155 20.62 -35.03 -0.35
CA VAL A 155 21.43 -34.13 0.49
C VAL A 155 21.14 -34.36 1.97
N SER A 156 19.86 -34.39 2.33
CA SER A 156 19.44 -34.50 3.72
C SER A 156 17.98 -34.97 3.82
N SER A 157 17.63 -35.62 4.93
CA SER A 157 16.26 -35.92 5.31
C SER A 157 15.97 -35.46 6.73
N SER A 158 14.72 -35.09 6.97
CA SER A 158 14.22 -34.79 8.31
C SER A 158 12.81 -35.31 8.44
N CYS A 159 12.54 -36.06 9.52
CA CYS A 159 11.22 -36.54 9.86
C CYS A 159 10.73 -35.89 11.16
N ARG A 160 9.45 -35.51 11.20
CA ARG A 160 8.79 -34.88 12.34
C ARG A 160 7.43 -35.52 12.56
N SER A 161 7.08 -35.76 13.82
CA SER A 161 5.73 -36.16 14.21
C SER A 161 4.79 -34.96 14.09
N ALA A 162 3.62 -35.20 13.51
CA ALA A 162 2.52 -34.26 13.44
C ALA A 162 1.27 -34.92 14.04
N MET A 163 0.37 -34.09 14.55
CA MET A 163 -0.90 -34.53 15.09
C MET A 163 -1.98 -33.56 14.63
N ILE A 164 -3.13 -34.09 14.21
CA ILE A 164 -4.29 -33.25 13.91
C ILE A 164 -4.75 -32.60 15.20
N ARG A 165 -5.07 -31.30 15.15
CA ARG A 165 -5.50 -30.59 16.34
C ARG A 165 -6.84 -31.13 16.82
N HIS A 166 -6.83 -31.78 17.97
CA HIS A 166 -8.04 -32.31 18.59
C HIS A 166 -8.96 -31.17 19.03
N ARG A 167 -10.26 -31.32 18.75
CA ARG A 167 -11.33 -30.47 19.29
C ARG A 167 -12.47 -31.37 19.77
N SER A 168 -13.06 -31.04 20.91
CA SER A 168 -14.17 -31.79 21.49
C SER A 168 -15.43 -31.74 20.62
N GLY A 169 -16.25 -32.79 20.63
CA GLY A 169 -17.49 -32.87 19.83
C GLY A 169 -18.45 -31.69 20.01
N ARG A 170 -18.59 -31.15 21.24
CA ARG A 170 -19.44 -29.97 21.50
C ARG A 170 -18.95 -28.71 20.76
N LEU A 171 -17.63 -28.53 20.65
CA LEU A 171 -17.04 -27.39 19.93
C LEU A 171 -17.19 -27.55 18.42
N MET A 172 -17.14 -28.78 17.90
CA MET A 172 -17.37 -29.05 16.48
C MET A 172 -18.82 -28.74 16.10
N GLN A 173 -19.78 -29.20 16.91
CA GLN A 173 -21.21 -28.93 16.68
C GLN A 173 -21.54 -27.44 16.73
N TYR A 174 -20.89 -26.68 17.64
CA TYR A 174 -21.05 -25.23 17.66
C TYR A 174 -20.50 -24.60 16.37
N HIS A 175 -19.32 -25.04 15.93
CA HIS A 175 -18.69 -24.54 14.70
C HIS A 175 -19.53 -24.80 13.46
N ASP A 176 -20.05 -26.01 13.30
CA ASP A 176 -20.93 -26.43 12.20
C ASP A 176 -22.21 -25.57 12.16
N HIS A 177 -22.86 -25.39 13.32
CA HIS A 177 -24.04 -24.51 13.43
C HIS A 177 -23.77 -23.03 13.16
N THR A 178 -22.56 -22.51 13.44
CA THR A 178 -22.19 -21.13 13.08
C THR A 178 -21.86 -20.98 11.61
N GLU A 179 -21.28 -22.00 10.98
CA GLU A 179 -20.95 -22.01 9.55
C GLU A 179 -22.23 -22.02 8.71
N ASP A 180 -23.21 -22.86 9.06
CA ASP A 180 -24.53 -22.91 8.43
C ASP A 180 -25.35 -21.61 8.61
N ARG A 181 -25.12 -20.86 9.70
CA ARG A 181 -25.83 -19.60 9.97
C ARG A 181 -25.15 -18.35 9.40
N GLY A 182 -23.99 -18.47 8.74
CA GLY A 182 -23.27 -17.33 8.16
C GLY A 182 -22.94 -16.22 9.18
N GLN A 183 -22.88 -16.53 10.48
CA GLN A 183 -22.66 -15.52 11.52
C GLN A 183 -21.20 -15.49 12.00
N VAL A 184 -20.60 -14.30 11.89
CA VAL A 184 -19.26 -13.96 12.38
C VAL A 184 -19.17 -14.21 13.89
N LYS A 185 -18.16 -14.99 14.27
CA LYS A 185 -17.88 -15.54 15.60
C LYS A 185 -17.78 -14.45 16.68
N ALA A 186 -18.73 -14.42 17.62
CA ALA A 186 -18.53 -13.83 18.93
C ALA A 186 -17.59 -14.74 19.74
N ILE A 187 -16.43 -14.22 20.17
CA ILE A 187 -15.51 -14.89 21.07
C ILE A 187 -15.86 -14.44 22.49
N PRO A 188 -16.59 -15.23 23.32
CA PRO A 188 -16.55 -15.01 24.75
C PRO A 188 -15.22 -15.60 25.23
N ARG A 189 -14.25 -14.73 25.46
CA ARG A 189 -13.00 -15.08 26.13
C ARG A 189 -13.35 -15.36 27.60
N PHE A 190 -13.54 -16.62 27.95
CA PHE A 190 -13.66 -17.03 29.35
C PHE A 190 -12.32 -17.63 29.82
N VAL A 191 -11.74 -16.88 30.76
CA VAL A 191 -10.62 -17.17 31.68
C VAL A 191 -9.26 -17.44 31.03
#